data_AF-A0A0E3W2R3-F1
#
_entry.id   AF-A0A0E3W2R3-F1
#
_cell.length_a   1.000
_cell.length_b   1.000
_cell.length_c   1.000
_cell.angle_alpha   90.00
_cell.angle_beta   90.00
_cell.angle_gamma   90.00
#
_symmetry.space_group_name_H-M   'P 1'
#
loop_
_entity.id
_entity.type
_entity.pdbx_description
1 polymer ?
#
loop_
_entity_poly.entity_id
_entity_poly.type
_entity_poly.pdbx_seq_one_letter_code
_entity_poly.pdbx_strand_id
1 'polypeptide(L)'
;MCFVTYENPRNGKRTRVKRGFNWLVMGFGPLWFLFNGMILCALLWLTAAMVVGLLTAGIGGLLMWPFAGFFANGQRERRLIKRGWRTV
;
A
#
# COMPACT_ATOMS: atom_id res chain seq x y z
N MET A 1 12.10 2.37 -13.16
CA MET A 1 10.92 1.84 -12.42
C MET A 1 10.61 0.45 -12.95
N CYS A 2 10.49 -0.56 -12.10
CA CYS A 2 10.25 -1.95 -12.51
C CYS A 2 8.80 -2.35 -12.20
N PHE A 3 8.12 -3.00 -13.14
CA PHE A 3 6.77 -3.53 -12.95
C PHE A 3 6.88 -5.05 -12.89
N VAL A 4 6.32 -5.65 -11.85
CA VAL A 4 6.26 -7.11 -11.70
C VAL A 4 4.82 -7.53 -11.94
N THR A 5 4.63 -8.52 -12.82
CA THR A 5 3.31 -9.09 -13.09
C THR A 5 3.12 -10.30 -12.18
N TYR A 6 1.99 -10.32 -11.49
CA TYR A 6 1.56 -11.46 -10.68
C TYR A 6 0.35 -12.09 -11.32
N GLU A 7 0.38 -13.41 -11.48
CA GLU A 7 -0.74 -14.21 -11.94
C GLU A 7 -1.28 -15.07 -10.79
N ASN A 8 -2.60 -15.09 -10.66
CA ASN A 8 -3.27 -15.95 -9.72
C ASN A 8 -3.45 -17.35 -10.35
N PRO A 9 -2.80 -18.40 -9.82
CA PRO A 9 -2.87 -19.74 -10.39
C PRO A 9 -4.27 -20.37 -10.31
N ARG A 10 -5.18 -19.82 -9.49
CA ARG A 10 -6.55 -20.36 -9.33
C ARG A 10 -7.56 -19.84 -10.33
N ASN A 11 -7.32 -18.68 -10.95
CA ASN A 11 -8.31 -18.05 -11.83
C ASN A 11 -7.71 -17.28 -13.02
N GLY A 12 -6.40 -17.41 -13.25
CA GLY A 12 -5.70 -16.75 -14.37
C GLY A 12 -5.67 -15.21 -14.31
N LYS A 13 -6.15 -14.59 -13.22
CA LYS A 13 -6.14 -13.13 -13.11
C LYS A 13 -4.71 -12.63 -13.00
N ARG A 14 -4.35 -11.67 -13.87
CA ARG A 14 -3.07 -10.98 -13.86
C ARG A 14 -3.22 -9.60 -13.24
N THR A 15 -2.34 -9.27 -12.30
CA THR A 15 -2.22 -7.92 -11.74
C THR A 15 -0.79 -7.44 -11.91
N ARG A 16 -0.64 -6.23 -12.44
CA ARG A 16 0.66 -5.57 -12.52
C ARG A 16 0.87 -4.74 -11.26
N VAL A 17 1.98 -4.97 -10.55
CA VAL A 17 2.37 -4.19 -9.38
C VAL A 17 3.59 -3.37 -9.75
N LYS A 18 3.49 -2.05 -9.57
CA LYS A 18 4.63 -1.14 -9.73
C LYS A 18 5.52 -1.27 -8.50
N ARG A 19 6.80 -1.60 -8.67
CA ARG A 19 7.79 -1.50 -7.57
C ARG A 19 8.29 -0.06 -7.47
N GLY A 20 8.28 0.49 -6.26
CA GLY A 20 8.70 1.85 -5.95
C GLY A 20 7.56 2.71 -5.41
N PHE A 21 7.68 4.03 -5.55
CA PHE A 21 6.75 4.99 -4.96
C PHE A 21 5.36 4.95 -5.59
N ASN A 22 4.34 4.92 -4.73
CA ASN A 22 2.94 5.01 -5.13
C ASN A 22 2.38 6.42 -4.89
N TRP A 23 2.34 7.22 -5.97
CA TRP A 23 1.78 8.56 -5.97
C TRP A 23 0.31 8.61 -5.54
N LEU A 24 -0.49 7.58 -5.85
CA LEU A 24 -1.89 7.53 -5.43
C LEU A 24 -2.02 7.39 -3.92
N VAL A 25 -1.11 6.68 -3.28
CA VAL A 25 -1.10 6.56 -1.81
C VAL A 25 -0.62 7.86 -1.18
N MET A 26 0.26 8.62 -1.84
CA MET A 26 0.64 9.94 -1.34
C MET A 26 -0.56 10.91 -1.31
N GLY A 27 -1.41 10.90 -2.34
CA GLY A 27 -2.58 11.78 -2.41
C GLY A 27 -3.81 11.27 -1.64
N PHE A 28 -4.05 9.95 -1.66
CA PHE A 28 -5.28 9.34 -1.11
C PHE A 28 -5.04 8.52 0.17
N GLY A 29 -3.78 8.27 0.55
CA GLY A 29 -3.42 7.63 1.81
C GLY A 29 -4.16 6.33 2.12
N PRO A 30 -4.82 6.23 3.30
CA PRO A 30 -5.58 5.05 3.72
C PRO A 30 -6.68 4.64 2.74
N LEU A 31 -7.28 5.59 2.00
CA LEU A 31 -8.35 5.28 1.03
C LEU A 31 -7.83 4.34 -0.06
N TRP A 32 -6.60 4.53 -0.53
CA TRP A 32 -6.00 3.63 -1.53
C TRP A 32 -5.89 2.19 -1.01
N PHE A 33 -5.51 2.02 0.26
CA PHE A 33 -5.46 0.71 0.89
C PHE A 33 -6.86 0.09 0.99
N LEU A 34 -7.88 0.88 1.32
CA LEU A 34 -9.26 0.44 1.38
C LEU A 34 -9.76 -0.06 0.01
N PHE A 35 -9.52 0.69 -1.06
CA PHE A 35 -9.91 0.29 -2.43
C PHE A 35 -9.20 -0.98 -2.92
N ASN A 36 -7.98 -1.24 -2.46
CA ASN A 36 -7.28 -2.50 -2.75
C ASN A 36 -7.72 -3.65 -1.82
N GLY A 37 -8.72 -3.44 -0.97
CA GLY A 37 -9.22 -4.39 0.02
C GLY A 37 -8.24 -4.67 1.15
N MET A 38 -7.24 -3.82 1.37
CA MET A 38 -6.20 -3.94 2.40
C MET A 38 -6.62 -3.20 3.68
N ILE A 39 -7.79 -3.55 4.21
CA ILE A 39 -8.43 -2.84 5.34
C ILE A 39 -7.50 -2.78 6.57
N LEU A 40 -6.80 -3.87 6.90
CA LEU A 40 -5.89 -3.91 8.04
C LEU A 40 -4.69 -2.95 7.86
N CYS A 41 -4.13 -2.85 6.65
CA CYS A 41 -3.06 -1.91 6.35
C CYS A 41 -3.57 -0.46 6.35
N ALA A 42 -4.78 -0.22 5.84
CA ALA A 42 -5.43 1.09 5.90
C ALA A 42 -5.58 1.57 7.35
N LEU A 43 -6.07 0.69 8.22
CA LEU A 43 -6.26 0.99 9.64
C LEU A 43 -4.94 1.32 10.33
N LEU A 44 -3.89 0.50 10.10
CA LEU A 44 -2.56 0.73 10.68
C LEU A 44 -1.93 2.05 10.25
N TRP A 45 -2.02 2.40 8.96
CA TRP A 45 -1.47 3.66 8.47
C TRP A 45 -2.29 4.86 8.96
N LEU A 46 -3.61 4.72 9.07
CA LEU A 46 -4.48 5.77 9.59
C LEU A 46 -4.23 6.02 11.08
N THR A 47 -4.14 4.96 11.90
CA THR A 47 -3.82 5.11 13.32
C THR A 47 -2.42 5.65 13.52
N ALA A 48 -1.42 5.18 12.77
CA ALA A 48 -0.07 5.71 12.84
C ALA A 48 -0.01 7.20 12.45
N ALA A 49 -0.72 7.61 11.38
CA ALA A 49 -0.82 9.01 11.00
C ALA A 49 -1.51 9.87 12.06
N MET A 50 -2.55 9.35 12.72
CA MET A 50 -3.22 10.05 13.84
C MET A 50 -2.31 10.20 15.06
N VAL A 51 -1.60 9.15 15.46
CA VAL A 51 -0.68 9.19 16.62
C VAL A 51 0.47 10.15 16.35
N VAL A 52 1.13 10.03 15.19
CA VAL A 52 2.23 10.93 14.82
C VAL A 52 1.71 12.36 14.66
N GLY A 53 0.56 12.55 14.03
CA GLY A 53 -0.10 13.85 13.91
C GLY A 53 -0.39 14.49 15.28
N LEU A 54 -0.91 13.73 16.23
CA LEU A 54 -1.19 14.21 17.58
C LEU A 54 0.10 14.66 18.30
N LEU A 55 1.19 13.90 18.17
CA LEU A 55 2.49 14.21 18.80
C LEU A 55 3.22 15.39 18.16
N THR A 56 2.87 15.76 16.93
CA THR A 56 3.60 16.77 16.13
C THR A 56 2.72 17.95 15.73
N ALA A 57 1.60 18.17 16.44
CA ALA A 57 0.62 19.22 16.14
C ALA A 57 0.14 19.20 14.66
N GLY A 58 0.05 18.01 14.06
CA GLY A 58 -0.46 17.76 12.71
C GLY A 58 0.62 17.60 11.62
N ILE A 59 1.83 18.12 11.82
CA ILE A 59 2.86 18.18 10.77
C ILE A 59 3.42 16.78 10.43
N GLY A 60 3.67 15.96 11.44
CA GLY A 60 4.18 14.60 11.26
C GLY A 60 3.16 13.65 10.65
N GLY A 61 1.85 13.92 10.82
CA GLY A 61 0.81 13.19 10.08
C GLY A 61 0.93 13.41 8.57
N LEU A 62 1.33 14.62 8.17
CA LEU A 62 1.54 14.99 6.77
C LEU A 62 2.75 14.27 6.15
N LEU A 63 3.82 14.11 6.93
CA LEU A 63 5.03 13.39 6.51
C LEU A 63 4.82 11.88 6.37
N MET A 64 3.80 11.30 7.03
CA MET A 64 3.50 9.87 6.93
C MET A 64 2.99 9.44 5.55
N TRP A 65 2.39 10.34 4.76
CA TRP A 65 1.91 10.03 3.41
C TRP A 65 3.03 9.62 2.43
N PRO A 66 4.16 10.34 2.34
CA PRO A 66 5.32 9.89 1.57
C PRO A 66 5.82 8.50 2.02
N PHE A 67 5.93 8.26 3.32
CA PHE A 67 6.34 6.94 3.83
C PHE A 67 5.35 5.84 3.44
N ALA A 68 4.05 6.08 3.59
CA ALA A 68 3.01 5.16 3.16
C ALA A 68 3.11 4.86 1.66
N GLY A 69 3.40 5.86 0.83
CA GLY A 69 3.57 5.72 -0.62
C GLY A 69 4.74 4.81 -1.01
N PHE A 70 5.85 4.84 -0.27
CA PHE A 70 6.97 3.92 -0.49
C PHE A 70 6.64 2.48 -0.08
N PHE A 71 5.98 2.30 1.07
CA PHE A 71 5.71 0.96 1.61
C PHE A 71 4.47 0.27 1.00
N ALA A 72 3.51 1.02 0.46
CA ALA A 72 2.24 0.48 -0.02
C ALA A 72 2.37 -0.59 -1.11
N ASN A 73 3.27 -0.38 -2.07
CA ASN A 73 3.49 -1.35 -3.15
C ASN A 73 4.11 -2.65 -2.63
N GLY A 74 5.02 -2.56 -1.67
CA GLY A 74 5.59 -3.73 -0.98
C GLY A 74 4.55 -4.49 -0.15
N GLN A 75 3.65 -3.78 0.54
CA GLN A 75 2.55 -4.41 1.29
C GLN A 75 1.57 -5.11 0.35
N ARG A 76 1.27 -4.53 -0.82
CA ARG A 76 0.44 -5.15 -1.86
C ARG A 76 1.09 -6.41 -2.43
N GLU A 77 2.39 -6.35 -2.72
CA GLU A 77 3.19 -7.50 -3.17
C GLU A 77 3.16 -8.65 -2.15
N ARG A 78 3.46 -8.37 -0.88
CA ARG A 78 3.39 -9.36 0.20
C ARG A 78 2.02 -10.01 0.31
N ARG A 79 0.95 -9.26 0.09
CA ARG A 79 -0.42 -9.80 0.11
C ARG A 79 -0.70 -10.74 -1.06
N LEU A 80 -0.22 -10.41 -2.26
CA LEU A 80 -0.37 -11.26 -3.44
C LEU A 80 0.39 -12.58 -3.24
N ILE A 81 1.61 -12.52 -2.72
CA ILE A 81 2.41 -13.70 -2.36
C ILE A 81 1.68 -14.53 -1.30
N LYS A 82 1.16 -13.91 -0.22
CA LYS A 82 0.35 -14.62 0.80
C LYS A 82 -0.91 -15.27 0.25
N ARG A 83 -1.49 -14.71 -0.82
CA ARG A 83 -2.65 -15.29 -1.53
C ARG A 83 -2.26 -16.38 -2.53
N GLY A 84 -0.97 -16.72 -2.64
CA GLY A 84 -0.45 -17.76 -3.53
C GLY A 84 -0.30 -17.31 -4.98
N TRP A 85 -0.26 -16.00 -5.26
CA TRP A 85 -0.02 -15.48 -6.61
C TRP A 85 1.45 -15.67 -6.98
N ARG A 86 1.70 -16.06 -8.24
CA ARG A 86 3.05 -16.31 -8.76
C ARG A 86 3.49 -15.17 -9.68
N THR A 87 4.78 -14.86 -9.67
CA THR A 87 5.37 -13.92 -10.63
C THR A 87 5.48 -14.59 -12.00
N VAL A 88 5.04 -13.89 -13.04
CA VAL A 88 5.11 -14.31 -14.45
C VAL A 88 5.72 -13.21 -15.31
#